data_AF-A0A6N3URQ9-F1
#
_entry.id   AF-A0A6N3URQ9-F1
#
_cell.length_a   1.000
_cell.length_b   1.000
_cell.length_c   1.000
_cell.angle_alpha   90.00
_cell.angle_beta   90.00
_cell.angle_gamma   90.00
#
_symmetry.space_group_name_H-M   'P 1'
#
loop_
_entity.id
_entity.type
_entity.pdbx_description
1 polymer ?
#
loop_
_entity_poly.entity_id
_entity_poly.type
_entity_poly.pdbx_seq_one_letter_code
_entity_poly.pdbx_strand_id
1 'polypeptide(L)'
;MTTMIISDGRPPITRPIKTKRAPRTFSRLIYLTALAGLTFNALAEPGDDIAAEMTRYYQSTVESCADGQRPAYYCSGLMIKNTRARPGHYAWNPGRAAVSSGGTSFIYLRADTRFNNPDANTLNGFVFYPYGHAHPPIKKAPQVLCAFPLATWTHKRDDKGCGDQFDTSAVETSCEALNIHTAEDWVDDHLKTDGNLRKQCAFREVSGRFEEKGAQHFYASLKARSLLLKNSDQLEYDTFETPNKLRLSTWAENPDSLPIMAFFYVDDPYLGSGLAAAQQDQLDWVVENKRAYTPIIKITYPATMKEHAVFTFNQADQRVCPTYFDSSRWVLKEGKWWLVVTPSACSQAVALFNSQAASKELLALHGADAEFNALAPGHSIAEQLQCQASRYRSAAQWHLAPWRSVEGLTQAQVLAADCQP
;
A
#
# COMPACT_ATOMS: atom_id res chain seq x y z
N MET A 1 -38.93 16.22 -45.79
CA MET A 1 -39.53 16.46 -47.12
C MET A 1 -38.96 17.76 -47.65
N THR A 2 -38.29 17.68 -48.81
CA THR A 2 -38.09 18.74 -49.84
C THR A 2 -37.30 19.99 -49.37
N THR A 3 -36.21 20.48 -49.99
CA THR A 3 -35.98 20.69 -51.43
C THR A 3 -34.50 21.06 -51.73
N MET A 4 -33.92 20.35 -52.70
CA MET A 4 -32.98 20.68 -53.83
C MET A 4 -31.79 21.66 -53.69
N ILE A 5 -30.53 21.31 -54.05
CA ILE A 5 -29.84 21.07 -55.38
C ILE A 5 -29.70 22.41 -56.16
N ILE A 6 -28.63 22.82 -56.88
CA ILE A 6 -27.87 22.28 -58.05
C ILE A 6 -26.61 23.18 -58.24
N SER A 7 -25.41 22.80 -58.73
CA SER A 7 -25.00 22.38 -60.09
C SER A 7 -23.47 22.15 -60.06
N ASP A 8 -22.82 21.07 -60.50
CA ASP A 8 -22.75 20.33 -61.79
C ASP A 8 -22.25 21.12 -63.01
N GLY A 9 -21.20 20.61 -63.69
CA GLY A 9 -20.74 21.13 -64.99
C GLY A 9 -19.29 20.81 -65.43
N ARG A 10 -19.05 19.56 -65.85
CA ARG A 10 -17.89 18.99 -66.60
C ARG A 10 -17.82 19.50 -68.09
N PRO A 11 -16.98 19.04 -69.06
CA PRO A 11 -15.73 18.23 -69.09
C PRO A 11 -14.67 18.76 -70.16
N PRO A 12 -14.02 17.96 -71.04
CA PRO A 12 -12.59 17.58 -71.02
C PRO A 12 -11.79 18.02 -72.29
N ILE A 13 -10.50 17.64 -72.43
CA ILE A 13 -9.82 17.29 -73.72
C ILE A 13 -8.37 16.80 -73.46
N THR A 14 -7.93 15.83 -74.27
CA THR A 14 -6.69 15.05 -74.23
C THR A 14 -5.54 15.57 -75.12
N ARG A 15 -4.29 15.52 -74.59
CA ARG A 15 -2.92 15.28 -75.16
C ARG A 15 -2.41 16.03 -76.43
N PRO A 16 -1.11 16.43 -76.47
CA PRO A 16 -0.03 15.56 -77.00
C PRO A 16 1.37 15.69 -76.31
N ILE A 17 2.35 14.92 -76.83
CA ILE A 17 3.69 14.54 -76.31
C ILE A 17 4.85 15.34 -76.96
N LYS A 18 6.00 15.44 -76.24
CA LYS A 18 7.45 15.60 -76.62
C LYS A 18 8.08 16.83 -75.90
N THR A 19 9.30 16.89 -75.33
CA THR A 19 10.55 16.08 -75.34
C THR A 19 11.55 16.59 -74.26
N LYS A 20 12.37 15.67 -73.68
CA LYS A 20 13.77 15.75 -73.17
C LYS A 20 14.26 16.90 -72.23
N ARG A 21 14.72 16.56 -71.00
CA ARG A 21 16.16 16.55 -70.57
C ARG A 21 16.38 16.35 -69.03
N ALA A 22 17.29 15.42 -68.73
CA ALA A 22 18.30 15.31 -67.65
C ALA A 22 17.93 15.30 -66.14
N PRO A 23 18.55 14.42 -65.33
CA PRO A 23 18.31 14.32 -63.88
C PRO A 23 19.28 15.21 -63.07
N ARG A 24 18.80 15.81 -61.99
CA ARG A 24 19.65 16.37 -60.92
C ARG A 24 19.21 15.79 -59.57
N THR A 25 20.10 14.98 -59.04
CA THR A 25 20.10 14.43 -57.68
C THR A 25 20.05 15.53 -56.63
N PHE A 26 19.03 15.55 -55.79
CA PHE A 26 18.99 16.32 -54.55
C PHE A 26 19.37 15.41 -53.38
N SER A 27 20.58 15.57 -52.85
CA SER A 27 20.96 15.02 -51.55
C SER A 27 20.16 15.74 -50.46
N ARG A 28 19.33 14.99 -49.72
CA ARG A 28 18.71 15.45 -48.48
C ARG A 28 19.72 15.29 -47.34
N LEU A 29 20.23 16.40 -46.80
CA LEU A 29 20.88 16.41 -45.50
C LEU A 29 19.80 16.26 -44.42
N ILE A 30 19.83 15.16 -43.68
CA ILE A 30 19.02 14.95 -42.48
C ILE A 30 19.87 15.41 -41.29
N TYR A 31 19.48 16.51 -40.64
CA TYR A 31 20.02 16.89 -39.34
C TYR A 31 19.37 16.01 -38.27
N LEU A 32 20.12 15.04 -37.74
CA LEU A 32 19.76 14.32 -36.52
C LEU A 32 20.22 15.16 -35.31
N THR A 33 19.30 15.94 -34.73
CA THR A 33 19.49 16.47 -33.38
C THR A 33 19.33 15.32 -32.40
N ALA A 34 20.45 14.80 -31.89
CA ALA A 34 20.45 13.87 -30.77
C ALA A 34 19.98 14.61 -29.51
N LEU A 35 18.71 14.43 -29.13
CA LEU A 35 18.29 14.67 -27.74
C LEU A 35 18.97 13.61 -26.88
N ALA A 36 20.04 14.01 -26.18
CA ALA A 36 20.52 13.26 -25.04
C ALA A 36 19.46 13.38 -23.93
N GLY A 37 18.49 12.46 -23.93
CA GLY A 37 17.60 12.28 -22.79
C GLY A 37 18.43 11.82 -21.61
N LEU A 38 18.50 12.64 -20.56
CA LEU A 38 18.91 12.20 -19.24
C LEU A 38 17.90 11.16 -18.76
N THR A 39 18.17 9.88 -19.05
CA THR A 39 17.54 8.77 -18.37
C THR A 39 18.07 8.78 -16.94
N PHE A 40 17.35 9.43 -16.02
CA PHE A 40 17.43 9.02 -14.63
C PHE A 40 16.90 7.59 -14.60
N ASN A 41 17.81 6.61 -14.49
CA ASN A 41 17.42 5.30 -14.03
C ASN A 41 16.99 5.50 -12.58
N ALA A 42 15.71 5.79 -12.36
CA ALA A 42 15.11 5.59 -11.06
C ALA A 42 15.26 4.09 -10.78
N LEU A 43 16.20 3.74 -9.90
CA LEU A 43 16.28 2.39 -9.36
C LEU A 43 14.95 2.15 -8.66
N ALA A 44 14.25 1.07 -9.01
CA ALA A 44 13.03 0.68 -8.33
C ALA A 44 13.33 0.50 -6.85
N GLU A 45 12.63 1.25 -6.00
CA GLU A 45 12.77 1.10 -4.56
C GLU A 45 11.88 -0.05 -4.06
N PRO A 46 12.18 -0.68 -2.92
CA PRO A 46 11.32 -1.72 -2.33
C PRO A 46 9.84 -1.32 -2.21
N GLY A 47 9.54 -0.02 -2.11
CA GLY A 47 8.16 0.47 -2.12
C GLY A 47 7.46 0.37 -3.49
N ASP A 48 8.19 0.53 -4.59
CA ASP A 48 7.66 0.33 -5.96
C ASP A 48 7.24 -1.12 -6.16
N ASP A 49 8.06 -2.06 -5.67
CA ASP A 49 7.74 -3.49 -5.70
C ASP A 49 6.44 -3.75 -4.94
N ILE A 50 6.29 -3.22 -3.71
CA ILE A 50 5.07 -3.37 -2.91
C ILE A 50 3.84 -2.77 -3.62
N ALA A 51 3.96 -1.61 -4.26
CA ALA A 51 2.86 -1.03 -5.05
C ALA A 51 2.45 -1.96 -6.22
N ALA A 52 3.44 -2.53 -6.91
CA ALA A 52 3.20 -3.51 -7.96
C ALA A 52 2.57 -4.81 -7.42
N GLU A 53 3.01 -5.28 -6.24
CA GLU A 53 2.42 -6.44 -5.58
C GLU A 53 0.96 -6.20 -5.21
N MET A 54 0.66 -5.03 -4.62
CA MET A 54 -0.71 -4.63 -4.29
C MET A 54 -1.59 -4.62 -5.54
N THR A 55 -1.08 -4.08 -6.64
CA THR A 55 -1.77 -4.06 -7.94
C THR A 55 -2.06 -5.48 -8.42
N ARG A 56 -1.07 -6.38 -8.40
CA ARG A 56 -1.26 -7.78 -8.79
C ARG A 56 -2.28 -8.52 -7.90
N TYR A 57 -2.20 -8.34 -6.58
CA TYR A 57 -3.14 -8.98 -5.65
C TYR A 57 -4.56 -8.46 -5.86
N TYR A 58 -4.72 -7.15 -6.07
CA TYR A 58 -6.00 -6.54 -6.40
C TYR A 58 -6.59 -7.06 -7.71
N GLN A 59 -5.77 -7.22 -8.76
CA GLN A 59 -6.20 -7.72 -10.06
C GLN A 59 -6.51 -9.22 -10.09
N SER A 60 -5.97 -9.99 -9.14
CA SER A 60 -6.18 -11.44 -9.06
C SER A 60 -7.56 -11.78 -8.49
N THR A 61 -8.47 -12.16 -9.38
CA THR A 61 -9.87 -12.47 -9.07
C THR A 61 -10.15 -13.97 -8.91
N VAL A 62 -9.16 -14.75 -8.46
CA VAL A 62 -9.30 -16.19 -8.24
C VAL A 62 -10.41 -16.53 -7.23
N GLU A 63 -11.06 -17.67 -7.43
CA GLU A 63 -12.06 -18.21 -6.49
C GLU A 63 -11.38 -18.74 -5.22
N SER A 64 -10.34 -19.52 -5.40
CA SER A 64 -9.50 -20.09 -4.34
C SER A 64 -8.03 -20.03 -4.76
N CYS A 65 -7.13 -20.31 -3.83
CA CYS A 65 -5.72 -20.46 -4.18
C CYS A 65 -5.47 -21.72 -5.01
N ALA A 66 -4.28 -21.83 -5.61
CA ALA A 66 -3.98 -22.88 -6.59
C ALA A 66 -4.16 -24.33 -6.08
N ASP A 67 -4.23 -24.55 -4.77
CA ASP A 67 -4.52 -25.85 -4.16
C ASP A 67 -6.02 -26.18 -4.05
N GLY A 68 -6.91 -25.24 -4.41
CA GLY A 68 -8.36 -25.38 -4.31
C GLY A 68 -8.92 -25.29 -2.90
N GLN A 69 -8.08 -25.35 -1.87
CA GLN A 69 -8.50 -25.49 -0.47
C GLN A 69 -8.37 -24.20 0.32
N ARG A 70 -7.40 -23.34 -0.02
CA ARG A 70 -7.23 -22.08 0.69
C ARG A 70 -8.12 -20.99 0.09
N PRO A 71 -8.90 -20.27 0.92
CA PRO A 71 -9.65 -19.10 0.50
C PRO A 71 -8.76 -18.05 -0.17
N ALA A 72 -9.33 -17.27 -1.09
CA ALA A 72 -8.58 -16.33 -1.91
C ALA A 72 -7.73 -15.31 -1.11
N TYR A 73 -8.10 -14.93 0.13
CA TYR A 73 -7.27 -14.03 0.96
C TYR A 73 -5.90 -14.60 1.36
N TYR A 74 -5.60 -15.86 1.05
CA TYR A 74 -4.24 -16.42 1.16
C TYR A 74 -3.33 -16.04 -0.02
N CYS A 75 -3.87 -15.72 -1.19
CA CYS A 75 -3.08 -15.53 -2.42
C CYS A 75 -3.51 -14.35 -3.30
N SER A 76 -4.63 -13.70 -3.00
CA SER A 76 -5.13 -12.54 -3.74
C SER A 76 -5.91 -11.57 -2.85
N GLY A 77 -6.24 -10.42 -3.44
CA GLY A 77 -6.93 -9.33 -2.79
C GLY A 77 -6.12 -8.67 -1.68
N LEU A 78 -6.64 -7.54 -1.18
CA LEU A 78 -5.99 -6.75 -0.15
C LEU A 78 -6.89 -6.67 1.07
N MET A 79 -6.41 -7.14 2.22
CA MET A 79 -7.09 -6.98 3.51
C MET A 79 -6.69 -5.64 4.12
N ILE A 80 -7.61 -4.68 4.08
CA ILE A 80 -7.39 -3.29 4.47
C ILE A 80 -7.99 -3.05 5.86
N LYS A 81 -7.17 -2.53 6.78
CA LYS A 81 -7.62 -2.01 8.07
C LYS A 81 -7.50 -0.51 8.08
N ASN A 82 -8.63 0.17 8.07
CA ASN A 82 -8.67 1.58 8.38
C ASN A 82 -8.36 1.81 9.86
N THR A 83 -7.52 2.81 10.14
CA THR A 83 -7.14 3.20 11.51
C THR A 83 -7.52 4.66 11.74
N ARG A 84 -7.40 5.11 12.99
CA ARG A 84 -7.51 6.52 13.34
C ARG A 84 -6.36 6.82 14.27
N ALA A 85 -5.57 7.84 13.93
CA ALA A 85 -4.49 8.31 14.77
C ALA A 85 -5.04 8.69 16.16
N ARG A 86 -4.39 8.19 17.21
CA ARG A 86 -4.70 8.51 18.61
C ARG A 86 -3.39 8.68 19.35
N PRO A 87 -3.18 9.79 20.09
CA PRO A 87 -1.99 9.96 20.90
C PRO A 87 -1.78 8.77 21.84
N GLY A 88 -0.57 8.21 21.86
CA GLY A 88 -0.20 7.10 22.74
C GLY A 88 -0.78 5.73 22.36
N HIS A 89 -1.31 5.56 21.15
CA HIS A 89 -1.84 4.27 20.70
C HIS A 89 -1.43 3.97 19.26
N TYR A 90 -0.67 2.89 19.08
CA TYR A 90 -0.22 2.44 17.77
C TYR A 90 -1.36 1.94 16.89
N ALA A 91 -1.31 2.25 15.59
CA ALA A 91 -2.37 1.94 14.63
C ALA A 91 -2.74 0.46 14.53
N TRP A 92 -1.77 -0.44 14.74
CA TRP A 92 -1.97 -1.89 14.71
C TRP A 92 -2.45 -2.50 16.02
N ASN A 93 -2.53 -1.73 17.11
CA ASN A 93 -3.12 -2.21 18.35
C ASN A 93 -4.65 -2.23 18.24
N PRO A 94 -5.32 -3.29 18.71
CA PRO A 94 -6.77 -3.35 18.63
C PRO A 94 -7.40 -2.39 19.64
N GLY A 95 -8.34 -1.56 19.18
CA GLY A 95 -9.10 -0.70 20.07
C GLY A 95 -10.02 -1.49 21.01
N ARG A 96 -10.48 -0.85 22.10
CA ARG A 96 -11.32 -1.47 23.15
C ARG A 96 -12.48 -2.32 22.63
N ALA A 97 -13.20 -1.85 21.62
CA ALA A 97 -14.32 -2.59 21.04
C ALA A 97 -13.87 -3.91 20.38
N ALA A 98 -12.72 -3.91 19.70
CA ALA A 98 -12.17 -5.12 19.08
C ALA A 98 -11.65 -6.12 20.13
N VAL A 99 -11.02 -5.62 21.19
CA VAL A 99 -10.60 -6.43 22.34
C VAL A 99 -11.82 -7.05 23.03
N SER A 100 -12.85 -6.25 23.31
CA SER A 100 -14.07 -6.71 24.00
C SER A 100 -14.87 -7.72 23.18
N SER A 101 -14.98 -7.53 21.86
CA SER A 101 -15.70 -8.48 21.01
C SER A 101 -14.84 -9.69 20.63
N GLY A 102 -13.52 -9.59 20.70
CA GLY A 102 -12.62 -10.62 20.16
C GLY A 102 -12.47 -10.58 18.64
N GLY A 103 -12.96 -9.52 17.98
CA GLY A 103 -12.95 -9.38 16.52
C GLY A 103 -12.45 -8.01 16.03
N THR A 104 -11.62 -8.00 14.98
CA THR A 104 -11.09 -6.80 14.31
C THR A 104 -11.60 -6.70 12.87
N SER A 105 -12.08 -5.52 12.46
CA SER A 105 -12.80 -5.33 11.18
C SER A 105 -11.82 -4.98 10.10
N PHE A 106 -11.91 -5.68 8.98
CA PHE A 106 -11.16 -5.41 7.77
C PHE A 106 -12.12 -5.26 6.59
N ILE A 107 -11.63 -4.65 5.53
CA ILE A 107 -12.27 -4.63 4.23
C ILE A 107 -11.39 -5.46 3.30
N TYR A 108 -11.96 -6.04 2.26
CA TYR A 108 -11.24 -6.82 1.28
C TYR A 108 -11.40 -6.21 -0.11
N LEU A 109 -10.30 -5.71 -0.67
CA LEU A 109 -10.30 -5.00 -1.95
C LEU A 109 -9.77 -5.89 -3.07
N ARG A 110 -10.57 -6.07 -4.12
CA ARG A 110 -10.27 -6.78 -5.39
C ARG A 110 -10.97 -6.10 -6.55
N ALA A 111 -10.49 -6.36 -7.77
CA ALA A 111 -11.01 -5.78 -9.00
C ALA A 111 -12.48 -6.15 -9.31
N ASP A 112 -12.94 -7.33 -8.89
CA ASP A 112 -14.30 -7.84 -9.09
C ASP A 112 -15.29 -7.43 -7.98
N THR A 113 -14.80 -6.85 -6.88
CA THR A 113 -15.58 -6.43 -5.71
C THR A 113 -15.35 -4.98 -5.32
N ARG A 114 -14.98 -4.14 -6.29
CA ARG A 114 -14.60 -2.73 -6.11
C ARG A 114 -15.64 -1.89 -5.36
N PHE A 115 -15.17 -0.82 -4.74
CA PHE A 115 -15.94 0.23 -4.08
C PHE A 115 -15.17 1.54 -4.15
N ASN A 116 -15.87 2.68 -4.12
CA ASN A 116 -15.26 4.01 -4.12
C ASN A 116 -14.92 4.53 -2.71
N ASN A 117 -15.39 3.86 -1.66
CA ASN A 117 -15.24 4.34 -0.28
C ASN A 117 -15.02 3.18 0.72
N PRO A 118 -13.86 3.08 1.38
CA PRO A 118 -13.60 2.01 2.34
C PRO A 118 -14.29 2.22 3.69
N ASP A 119 -14.53 3.47 4.12
CA ASP A 119 -15.24 3.90 5.33
C ASP A 119 -15.09 5.44 5.39
N ALA A 120 -16.18 6.20 5.22
CA ALA A 120 -16.17 7.63 4.85
C ALA A 120 -15.40 8.60 5.79
N ASN A 121 -14.88 8.11 6.92
CA ASN A 121 -14.27 8.93 7.97
C ASN A 121 -12.89 8.40 8.40
N THR A 122 -12.18 7.71 7.52
CA THR A 122 -10.82 7.21 7.78
C THR A 122 -9.97 7.33 6.53
N LEU A 123 -8.89 8.09 6.63
CA LEU A 123 -8.02 8.40 5.50
C LEU A 123 -6.70 7.63 5.50
N ASN A 124 -6.45 6.79 6.51
CA ASN A 124 -5.21 6.03 6.64
C ASN A 124 -5.45 4.68 7.30
N GLY A 125 -4.43 3.83 7.22
CA GLY A 125 -4.40 2.55 7.90
C GLY A 125 -3.28 1.67 7.42
N PHE A 126 -3.50 0.36 7.47
CA PHE A 126 -2.54 -0.61 6.99
C PHE A 126 -3.21 -1.71 6.17
N VAL A 127 -2.41 -2.35 5.33
CA VAL A 127 -2.82 -3.46 4.47
C VAL A 127 -2.04 -4.70 4.90
N PHE A 128 -2.74 -5.82 5.02
CA PHE A 128 -2.08 -7.11 5.20
C PHE A 128 -1.72 -7.75 3.86
N TYR A 129 -0.57 -8.41 3.82
CA TYR A 129 -0.26 -9.39 2.79
C TYR A 129 -1.39 -10.44 2.72
N PRO A 130 -1.73 -10.96 1.53
CA PRO A 130 -2.36 -12.26 1.46
C PRO A 130 -1.51 -13.27 2.23
N TYR A 131 -2.12 -14.05 3.11
CA TYR A 131 -1.36 -14.77 4.15
C TYR A 131 -0.30 -15.75 3.62
N GLY A 132 -0.50 -16.30 2.42
CA GLY A 132 0.47 -17.19 1.75
C GLY A 132 1.69 -16.47 1.15
N HIS A 133 1.69 -15.14 1.12
CA HIS A 133 2.77 -14.31 0.59
C HIS A 133 3.42 -13.40 1.64
N ALA A 134 3.06 -13.56 2.92
CA ALA A 134 3.71 -12.81 3.99
C ALA A 134 5.20 -13.19 4.11
N HIS A 135 6.07 -12.19 4.15
CA HIS A 135 7.51 -12.37 4.30
C HIS A 135 8.04 -11.55 5.50
N PRO A 136 8.67 -12.19 6.50
CA PRO A 136 8.80 -13.65 6.67
C PRO A 136 7.43 -14.33 6.84
N PRO A 137 7.33 -15.64 6.58
CA PRO A 137 6.08 -16.38 6.78
C PRO A 137 5.52 -16.16 8.18
N ILE A 138 4.24 -15.77 8.25
CA ILE A 138 3.59 -15.50 9.52
C ILE A 138 3.25 -16.81 10.25
N LYS A 139 3.75 -16.97 11.48
CA LYS A 139 3.50 -18.18 12.28
C LYS A 139 2.06 -18.29 12.77
N LYS A 140 1.43 -17.17 13.10
CA LYS A 140 0.06 -17.07 13.63
C LYS A 140 -0.64 -15.85 13.05
N ALA A 141 -1.22 -16.00 11.86
CA ALA A 141 -2.06 -14.97 11.30
C ALA A 141 -3.39 -14.85 12.08
N PRO A 142 -3.97 -13.65 12.22
CA PRO A 142 -5.34 -13.50 12.68
C PRO A 142 -6.29 -14.36 11.82
N GLN A 143 -7.20 -15.09 12.44
CA GLN A 143 -8.15 -15.93 11.70
C GLN A 143 -9.24 -15.07 11.07
N VAL A 144 -9.57 -15.25 9.80
CA VAL A 144 -10.81 -14.71 9.22
C VAL A 144 -11.98 -15.51 9.81
N LEU A 145 -12.75 -14.87 10.69
CA LEU A 145 -13.87 -15.45 11.43
C LEU A 145 -15.14 -15.50 10.57
N CYS A 146 -15.40 -14.45 9.81
CA CYS A 146 -16.52 -14.37 8.89
C CYS A 146 -16.31 -13.31 7.80
N ALA A 147 -17.07 -13.45 6.72
CA ALA A 147 -17.12 -12.53 5.59
C ALA A 147 -18.57 -12.10 5.28
N PHE A 148 -18.74 -10.80 5.01
CA PHE A 148 -19.99 -10.19 4.57
C PHE A 148 -19.80 -9.53 3.20
N PRO A 149 -20.71 -9.75 2.23
CA PRO A 149 -20.66 -9.09 0.92
C PRO A 149 -20.71 -7.56 0.99
N LEU A 150 -21.41 -7.00 1.99
CA LEU A 150 -21.53 -5.56 2.22
C LEU A 150 -21.21 -5.19 3.68
N ALA A 151 -21.13 -3.89 3.98
CA ALA A 151 -20.93 -3.40 5.33
C ALA A 151 -22.14 -3.75 6.21
N THR A 152 -21.90 -4.07 7.50
CA THR A 152 -22.98 -4.53 8.40
C THR A 152 -22.82 -4.08 9.86
N TRP A 153 -22.11 -2.97 10.12
CA TRP A 153 -21.86 -2.45 11.48
C TRP A 153 -21.43 -3.55 12.46
N THR A 154 -20.33 -4.25 12.18
CA THR A 154 -19.87 -5.43 12.93
C THR A 154 -19.47 -5.18 14.40
N HIS A 155 -19.68 -3.96 14.93
CA HIS A 155 -19.58 -3.62 16.35
C HIS A 155 -20.94 -3.68 17.07
N LYS A 156 -22.04 -3.75 16.32
CA LYS A 156 -23.41 -3.95 16.81
C LYS A 156 -23.89 -5.40 16.59
N ARG A 157 -22.94 -6.33 16.48
CA ARG A 157 -23.20 -7.75 16.28
C ARG A 157 -22.58 -8.59 17.38
N ASP A 158 -23.25 -9.67 17.78
CA ASP A 158 -22.68 -10.66 18.69
C ASP A 158 -21.68 -11.60 17.98
N ASP A 159 -21.26 -12.66 18.67
CA ASP A 159 -20.30 -13.66 18.15
C ASP A 159 -19.08 -13.01 17.48
N LYS A 160 -18.40 -12.14 18.23
CA LYS A 160 -17.22 -11.40 17.76
C LYS A 160 -17.47 -10.50 16.55
N GLY A 161 -18.73 -10.17 16.29
CA GLY A 161 -19.19 -9.37 15.16
C GLY A 161 -19.64 -10.17 13.94
N CYS A 162 -19.85 -11.49 14.09
CA CYS A 162 -20.25 -12.41 13.03
C CYS A 162 -21.68 -12.95 13.15
N GLY A 163 -22.34 -12.73 14.29
CA GLY A 163 -23.72 -13.17 14.52
C GLY A 163 -24.71 -12.02 14.51
N ASP A 164 -25.75 -12.11 15.32
CA ASP A 164 -26.99 -11.33 15.26
C ASP A 164 -26.79 -9.81 15.39
N GLN A 165 -27.58 -9.00 14.68
CA GLN A 165 -27.51 -7.54 14.73
C GLN A 165 -28.46 -6.96 15.79
N PHE A 166 -27.91 -6.23 16.76
CA PHE A 166 -28.68 -5.74 17.91
C PHE A 166 -29.75 -4.68 17.56
N ASP A 167 -29.62 -4.03 16.41
CA ASP A 167 -30.53 -2.98 15.97
C ASP A 167 -31.65 -3.50 15.02
N THR A 168 -31.80 -4.83 14.87
CA THR A 168 -32.88 -5.46 14.07
C THR A 168 -33.78 -6.32 14.97
N SER A 169 -34.99 -6.60 14.49
CA SER A 169 -35.93 -7.50 15.17
C SER A 169 -35.87 -8.96 14.67
N ALA A 170 -35.11 -9.19 13.60
CA ALA A 170 -34.89 -10.52 13.03
C ALA A 170 -33.55 -11.03 13.53
N VAL A 171 -33.44 -12.33 13.81
CA VAL A 171 -32.18 -12.92 14.26
C VAL A 171 -31.32 -13.28 13.05
N GLU A 172 -30.23 -12.56 12.81
CA GLU A 172 -29.26 -12.89 11.75
C GLU A 172 -28.22 -13.89 12.25
N THR A 173 -28.47 -15.17 12.01
CA THR A 173 -27.49 -16.24 12.27
C THR A 173 -26.43 -16.34 11.15
N SER A 174 -25.67 -17.43 11.10
CA SER A 174 -24.75 -17.70 10.01
C SER A 174 -25.47 -18.10 8.72
N CYS A 175 -24.88 -17.81 7.58
CA CYS A 175 -25.45 -18.21 6.29
C CYS A 175 -25.63 -19.74 6.22
N GLU A 176 -24.69 -20.50 6.77
CA GLU A 176 -24.74 -21.96 6.83
C GLU A 176 -25.94 -22.47 7.63
N ALA A 177 -26.31 -21.80 8.73
CA ALA A 177 -27.48 -22.15 9.52
C ALA A 177 -28.82 -21.82 8.81
N LEU A 178 -28.78 -20.94 7.80
CA LEU A 178 -29.92 -20.61 6.92
C LEU A 178 -29.91 -21.44 5.63
N ASN A 179 -29.00 -22.41 5.49
CA ASN A 179 -28.80 -23.18 4.25
C ASN A 179 -28.45 -22.28 3.04
N ILE A 180 -27.77 -21.16 3.30
CA ILE A 180 -27.23 -20.23 2.30
C ILE A 180 -25.74 -20.58 2.13
N HIS A 181 -25.40 -21.16 0.98
CA HIS A 181 -24.04 -21.62 0.68
C HIS A 181 -23.46 -20.96 -0.57
N THR A 182 -24.30 -20.38 -1.42
CA THR A 182 -23.89 -19.75 -2.68
C THR A 182 -24.08 -18.24 -2.66
N ALA A 183 -23.46 -17.58 -3.64
CA ALA A 183 -23.63 -16.14 -3.85
C ALA A 183 -25.08 -15.80 -4.22
N GLU A 184 -25.69 -16.65 -5.05
CA GLU A 184 -27.07 -16.54 -5.51
C GLU A 184 -28.05 -16.66 -4.34
N ASP A 185 -27.91 -17.68 -3.48
CA ASP A 185 -28.75 -17.84 -2.29
C ASP A 185 -28.68 -16.60 -1.38
N TRP A 186 -27.48 -16.04 -1.23
CA TRP A 186 -27.26 -14.87 -0.40
C TRP A 186 -27.92 -13.62 -0.99
N VAL A 187 -27.80 -13.41 -2.30
CA VAL A 187 -28.45 -12.29 -2.99
C VAL A 187 -29.98 -12.41 -2.86
N ASP A 188 -30.53 -13.60 -3.08
CA ASP A 188 -31.97 -13.85 -2.95
C ASP A 188 -32.47 -13.58 -1.52
N ASP A 189 -31.70 -13.96 -0.50
CA ASP A 189 -32.02 -13.64 0.89
C ASP A 189 -31.96 -12.14 1.18
N HIS A 190 -30.88 -11.47 0.73
CA HIS A 190 -30.68 -10.04 0.95
C HIS A 190 -31.80 -9.19 0.31
N LEU A 191 -32.26 -9.57 -0.88
CA LEU A 191 -33.35 -8.87 -1.58
C LEU A 191 -34.70 -9.04 -0.89
N LYS A 192 -34.95 -10.11 -0.13
CA LYS A 192 -36.16 -10.24 0.72
C LYS A 192 -36.19 -9.22 1.87
N THR A 193 -35.05 -8.61 2.18
CA THR A 193 -34.91 -7.60 3.24
C THR A 193 -34.84 -6.17 2.70
N ASP A 194 -35.22 -5.97 1.43
CA ASP A 194 -35.10 -4.70 0.70
C ASP A 194 -33.65 -4.16 0.66
N GLY A 195 -32.66 -5.05 0.58
CA GLY A 195 -31.25 -4.66 0.54
C GLY A 195 -30.72 -4.09 1.85
N ASN A 196 -31.35 -4.41 2.99
CA ASN A 196 -30.98 -3.82 4.27
C ASN A 196 -29.61 -4.32 4.75
N LEU A 197 -28.64 -3.42 4.79
CA LEU A 197 -27.26 -3.68 5.24
C LEU A 197 -27.15 -4.23 6.68
N ARG A 198 -28.18 -4.08 7.52
CA ARG A 198 -28.21 -4.64 8.87
C ARG A 198 -28.68 -6.10 8.88
N LYS A 199 -29.56 -6.49 7.96
CA LYS A 199 -30.22 -7.80 7.87
C LYS A 199 -29.49 -8.71 6.86
N GLN A 200 -28.24 -9.03 7.18
CA GLN A 200 -27.40 -9.91 6.36
C GLN A 200 -26.89 -11.06 7.22
N CYS A 201 -26.93 -12.30 6.71
CA CYS A 201 -26.18 -13.39 7.32
C CYS A 201 -24.67 -13.23 7.03
N ALA A 202 -23.84 -13.79 7.90
CA ALA A 202 -22.39 -13.88 7.69
C ALA A 202 -22.01 -15.29 7.22
N PHE A 203 -21.15 -15.40 6.21
CA PHE A 203 -20.45 -16.67 5.97
C PHE A 203 -19.41 -16.84 7.08
N ARG A 204 -19.56 -17.85 7.94
CA ARG A 204 -18.67 -18.08 9.11
C ARG A 204 -17.69 -19.22 8.87
N GLU A 205 -17.98 -20.11 7.92
CA GLU A 205 -17.06 -21.14 7.50
C GLU A 205 -16.19 -20.65 6.34
N VAL A 206 -15.40 -19.59 6.58
CA VAL A 206 -14.57 -18.92 5.55
C VAL A 206 -13.07 -19.08 5.79
N SER A 207 -12.69 -19.86 6.80
CA SER A 207 -11.28 -20.09 7.14
C SER A 207 -10.71 -21.34 6.46
N GLY A 208 -9.41 -21.35 6.17
CA GLY A 208 -8.74 -22.51 5.57
C GLY A 208 -8.82 -23.81 6.39
N ARG A 209 -9.27 -23.76 7.66
CA ARG A 209 -9.57 -24.97 8.46
C ARG A 209 -10.76 -25.78 7.93
N PHE A 210 -11.57 -25.19 7.06
CA PHE A 210 -12.70 -25.83 6.40
C PHE A 210 -12.37 -26.28 4.97
N GLU A 211 -11.09 -26.26 4.59
CA GLU A 211 -10.59 -26.71 3.29
C GLU A 211 -11.39 -26.07 2.13
N GLU A 212 -11.76 -26.86 1.13
CA GLU A 212 -12.52 -26.41 -0.05
C GLU A 212 -13.80 -25.65 0.32
N LYS A 213 -14.55 -26.10 1.34
CA LYS A 213 -15.77 -25.41 1.81
C LYS A 213 -15.46 -23.99 2.30
N GLY A 214 -14.34 -23.84 3.00
CA GLY A 214 -13.81 -22.56 3.43
C GLY A 214 -13.58 -21.61 2.26
N ALA A 215 -12.99 -22.11 1.20
CA ALA A 215 -12.72 -21.34 -0.01
C ALA A 215 -14.02 -20.99 -0.76
N GLN A 216 -14.93 -21.95 -0.91
CA GLN A 216 -16.24 -21.77 -1.56
C GLN A 216 -17.08 -20.70 -0.86
N HIS A 217 -17.24 -20.76 0.47
CA HIS A 217 -18.02 -19.76 1.21
C HIS A 217 -17.38 -18.38 1.19
N PHE A 218 -16.04 -18.29 1.28
CA PHE A 218 -15.36 -17.01 1.12
C PHE A 218 -15.60 -16.43 -0.28
N TYR A 219 -15.48 -17.25 -1.32
CA TYR A 219 -15.76 -16.82 -2.69
C TYR A 219 -17.23 -16.44 -2.90
N ALA A 220 -18.18 -17.18 -2.32
CA ALA A 220 -19.60 -16.84 -2.35
C ALA A 220 -19.84 -15.43 -1.81
N SER A 221 -19.13 -15.03 -0.74
CA SER A 221 -19.23 -13.67 -0.22
C SER A 221 -18.75 -12.58 -1.21
N LEU A 222 -17.72 -12.87 -2.01
CA LEU A 222 -17.19 -11.97 -3.03
C LEU A 222 -18.12 -11.91 -4.24
N LYS A 223 -18.54 -13.08 -4.72
CA LYS A 223 -19.40 -13.22 -5.90
C LYS A 223 -20.79 -12.63 -5.65
N ALA A 224 -21.35 -12.75 -4.45
CA ALA A 224 -22.63 -12.14 -4.08
C ALA A 224 -22.60 -10.62 -4.32
N ARG A 225 -21.50 -9.97 -3.91
CA ARG A 225 -21.28 -8.55 -4.17
C ARG A 225 -21.16 -8.26 -5.68
N SER A 226 -20.42 -9.07 -6.43
CA SER A 226 -20.30 -8.91 -7.88
C SER A 226 -21.65 -9.09 -8.61
N LEU A 227 -22.56 -9.90 -8.07
CA LEU A 227 -23.92 -10.06 -8.59
C LEU A 227 -24.78 -8.82 -8.31
N LEU A 228 -24.71 -8.25 -7.11
CA LEU A 228 -25.41 -6.99 -6.78
C LEU A 228 -24.98 -5.84 -7.69
N LEU A 229 -23.68 -5.72 -7.97
CA LEU A 229 -23.12 -4.72 -8.90
C LEU A 229 -23.64 -4.85 -10.35
N LYS A 230 -24.31 -5.95 -10.69
CA LYS A 230 -24.86 -6.22 -12.03
C LYS A 230 -26.38 -6.39 -12.03
N ASN A 231 -27.03 -6.20 -10.88
CA ASN A 231 -28.44 -6.54 -10.71
C ASN A 231 -29.37 -5.43 -11.24
N SER A 232 -29.18 -4.20 -10.77
CA SER A 232 -29.93 -3.01 -11.18
C SER A 232 -29.09 -1.76 -10.95
N ASP A 233 -29.42 -0.65 -11.62
CA ASP A 233 -28.69 0.63 -11.49
C ASP A 233 -28.62 1.10 -10.01
N GLN A 234 -29.69 0.90 -9.25
CA GLN A 234 -29.73 1.28 -7.83
C GLN A 234 -28.78 0.42 -6.98
N LEU A 235 -28.82 -0.91 -7.15
CA LEU A 235 -27.93 -1.81 -6.41
C LEU A 235 -26.47 -1.68 -6.86
N GLU A 236 -26.22 -1.35 -8.12
CA GLU A 236 -24.87 -1.00 -8.61
C GLU A 236 -24.32 0.20 -7.84
N TYR A 237 -25.11 1.28 -7.74
CA TYR A 237 -24.74 2.47 -6.99
C TYR A 237 -24.52 2.18 -5.50
N ASP A 238 -25.51 1.61 -4.82
CA ASP A 238 -25.46 1.34 -3.38
C ASP A 238 -24.33 0.39 -3.00
N THR A 239 -24.11 -0.64 -3.82
CA THR A 239 -23.02 -1.60 -3.62
C THR A 239 -21.67 -0.95 -3.86
N PHE A 240 -21.52 -0.11 -4.88
CA PHE A 240 -20.25 0.59 -5.16
C PHE A 240 -19.86 1.57 -4.05
N GLU A 241 -20.84 2.22 -3.42
CA GLU A 241 -20.60 3.15 -2.29
C GLU A 241 -20.41 2.45 -0.94
N THR A 242 -20.73 1.16 -0.87
CA THR A 242 -20.65 0.38 0.37
C THR A 242 -19.50 -0.62 0.29
N PRO A 243 -18.51 -0.60 1.19
CA PRO A 243 -17.44 -1.60 1.22
C PRO A 243 -17.98 -2.95 1.71
N ASN A 244 -17.28 -4.05 1.40
CA ASN A 244 -17.51 -5.32 2.09
C ASN A 244 -16.95 -5.30 3.53
N LYS A 245 -17.17 -6.37 4.30
CA LYS A 245 -16.61 -6.47 5.65
C LYS A 245 -16.14 -7.87 5.97
N LEU A 246 -14.91 -7.96 6.47
CA LEU A 246 -14.37 -9.14 7.13
C LEU A 246 -14.29 -8.90 8.63
N ARG A 247 -14.52 -9.95 9.42
CA ARG A 247 -14.06 -10.00 10.82
C ARG A 247 -12.93 -10.97 10.97
N LEU A 248 -11.80 -10.46 11.45
CA LEU A 248 -10.65 -11.26 11.83
C LEU A 248 -10.63 -11.42 13.36
N SER A 249 -10.03 -12.49 13.88
CA SER A 249 -9.79 -12.63 15.32
C SER A 249 -8.94 -11.47 15.82
N THR A 250 -9.27 -10.92 16.98
CA THR A 250 -8.43 -9.88 17.59
C THR A 250 -7.10 -10.46 18.11
N TRP A 251 -6.17 -9.58 18.46
CA TRP A 251 -4.84 -9.92 19.00
C TRP A 251 -4.54 -9.07 20.23
N ALA A 252 -3.44 -9.36 20.94
CA ALA A 252 -2.98 -8.55 22.06
C ALA A 252 -2.34 -7.24 21.55
N GLU A 253 -2.25 -6.22 22.40
CA GLU A 253 -1.45 -5.04 22.07
C GLU A 253 0.02 -5.43 21.82
N ASN A 254 0.68 -4.72 20.91
CA ASN A 254 2.07 -4.91 20.52
C ASN A 254 2.38 -6.36 20.10
N PRO A 255 1.63 -6.92 19.13
CA PRO A 255 1.80 -8.31 18.71
C PRO A 255 3.20 -8.54 18.14
N ASP A 256 3.81 -9.70 18.42
CA ASP A 256 5.15 -10.03 17.90
C ASP A 256 5.20 -9.97 16.37
N SER A 257 4.15 -10.45 15.70
CA SER A 257 4.07 -10.47 14.24
C SER A 257 2.66 -10.13 13.72
N LEU A 258 2.57 -9.21 12.77
CA LEU A 258 1.42 -9.02 11.88
C LEU A 258 1.93 -8.97 10.43
N PRO A 259 1.15 -9.45 9.45
CA PRO A 259 1.60 -9.51 8.07
C PRO A 259 1.34 -8.17 7.37
N ILE A 260 1.73 -7.05 7.98
CA ILE A 260 1.54 -5.71 7.40
C ILE A 260 2.49 -5.57 6.20
N MET A 261 1.93 -5.35 5.01
CA MET A 261 2.71 -5.12 3.79
C MET A 261 2.97 -3.64 3.52
N ALA A 262 2.02 -2.79 3.91
CA ALA A 262 2.11 -1.36 3.70
C ALA A 262 1.24 -0.63 4.73
N PHE A 263 1.70 0.55 5.13
CA PHE A 263 0.79 1.59 5.59
C PHE A 263 0.19 2.27 4.36
N PHE A 264 -1.01 2.82 4.50
CA PHE A 264 -1.63 3.54 3.40
C PHE A 264 -2.26 4.83 3.86
N TYR A 265 -2.42 5.73 2.90
CA TYR A 265 -3.32 6.86 3.01
C TYR A 265 -4.16 7.02 1.75
N VAL A 266 -5.22 7.80 1.87
CA VAL A 266 -6.02 8.33 0.77
C VAL A 266 -6.16 9.84 0.91
N ASP A 267 -6.45 10.49 -0.22
CA ASP A 267 -6.86 11.89 -0.26
C ASP A 267 -8.37 11.95 -0.42
N ASP A 268 -9.00 12.84 0.33
CA ASP A 268 -10.43 13.13 0.25
C ASP A 268 -10.64 14.63 0.01
N PRO A 269 -11.55 15.03 -0.90
CA PRO A 269 -11.80 16.43 -1.22
C PRO A 269 -12.26 17.30 -0.04
N TYR A 270 -12.86 16.69 1.00
CA TYR A 270 -13.46 17.38 2.14
C TYR A 270 -12.64 17.21 3.43
N LEU A 271 -12.06 16.03 3.62
CA LEU A 271 -11.30 15.68 4.82
C LEU A 271 -9.78 15.91 4.68
N GLY A 272 -9.30 16.18 3.47
CA GLY A 272 -7.88 16.42 3.18
C GLY A 272 -7.12 15.11 2.97
N SER A 273 -5.86 15.06 3.41
CA SER A 273 -4.99 13.90 3.18
C SER A 273 -4.73 13.11 4.46
N GLY A 274 -4.78 11.79 4.37
CA GLY A 274 -4.34 10.88 5.44
C GLY A 274 -2.82 10.75 5.56
N LEU A 275 -2.03 11.39 4.69
CA LEU A 275 -0.59 11.20 4.61
C LEU A 275 0.12 11.41 5.94
N ALA A 276 -0.19 12.48 6.67
CA ALA A 276 0.46 12.77 7.95
C ALA A 276 0.24 11.65 8.99
N ALA A 277 -0.94 11.03 8.98
CA ALA A 277 -1.24 9.91 9.87
C ALA A 277 -0.51 8.62 9.44
N ALA A 278 -0.46 8.32 8.14
CA ALA A 278 0.32 7.18 7.63
C ALA A 278 1.83 7.34 7.87
N GLN A 279 2.35 8.57 7.78
CA GLN A 279 3.73 8.92 8.14
C GLN A 279 4.04 8.66 9.60
N GLN A 280 3.11 9.00 10.50
CA GLN A 280 3.25 8.67 11.92
C GLN A 280 3.20 7.16 12.15
N ASP A 281 2.26 6.46 11.52
CA ASP A 281 2.14 5.01 11.64
C ASP A 281 3.43 4.28 11.18
N GLN A 282 4.05 4.75 10.09
CA GLN A 282 5.33 4.24 9.60
C GLN A 282 6.47 4.49 10.60
N LEU A 283 6.57 5.69 11.17
CA LEU A 283 7.57 6.01 12.18
C LEU A 283 7.40 5.16 13.43
N ASP A 284 6.17 5.06 13.93
CA ASP A 284 5.84 4.25 15.09
C ASP A 284 6.25 2.79 14.87
N TRP A 285 5.99 2.25 13.67
CA TRP A 285 6.30 0.87 13.33
C TRP A 285 7.81 0.61 13.20
N VAL A 286 8.48 1.37 12.34
CA VAL A 286 9.87 1.11 11.95
C VAL A 286 10.85 1.62 13.00
N VAL A 287 10.60 2.82 13.54
CA VAL A 287 11.53 3.52 14.45
C VAL A 287 11.23 3.15 15.89
N GLU A 288 10.04 3.50 16.39
CA GLU A 288 9.71 3.35 17.81
C GLU A 288 9.61 1.87 18.21
N ASN A 289 9.04 1.04 17.34
CA ASN A 289 8.87 -0.39 17.57
C ASN A 289 9.94 -1.26 16.90
N LYS A 290 10.95 -0.66 16.26
CA LYS A 290 12.12 -1.34 15.69
C LYS A 290 11.77 -2.49 14.73
N ARG A 291 10.71 -2.32 13.93
CA ARG A 291 10.26 -3.33 12.97
C ARG A 291 10.88 -3.14 11.60
N ALA A 292 10.71 -4.14 10.73
CA ALA A 292 11.19 -4.08 9.36
C ALA A 292 10.57 -2.90 8.60
N TYR A 293 11.31 -2.40 7.60
CA TYR A 293 10.80 -1.37 6.69
C TYR A 293 9.43 -1.76 6.14
N THR A 294 8.51 -0.81 6.12
CA THR A 294 7.15 -0.98 5.61
C THR A 294 6.77 0.31 4.90
N PRO A 295 6.55 0.31 3.58
CA PRO A 295 6.32 1.54 2.82
C PRO A 295 4.92 2.11 3.12
N ILE A 296 4.79 3.40 2.85
CA ILE A 296 3.51 4.09 2.72
C ILE A 296 3.11 4.04 1.25
N ILE A 297 1.91 3.56 0.97
CA ILE A 297 1.33 3.49 -0.38
C ILE A 297 0.07 4.36 -0.42
N LYS A 298 -0.01 5.27 -1.39
CA LYS A 298 -1.24 5.99 -1.67
C LYS A 298 -2.22 5.03 -2.35
N ILE A 299 -3.42 4.90 -1.78
CA ILE A 299 -4.53 4.21 -2.44
C ILE A 299 -5.43 5.28 -3.07
N THR A 300 -5.64 5.17 -4.38
CA THR A 300 -6.67 5.94 -5.08
C THR A 300 -7.81 4.99 -5.40
N TYR A 301 -8.95 5.14 -4.71
CA TYR A 301 -10.15 4.35 -4.99
C TYR A 301 -10.77 4.76 -6.33
N PRO A 302 -11.43 3.83 -7.05
CA PRO A 302 -12.06 4.15 -8.32
C PRO A 302 -13.16 5.21 -8.13
N ALA A 303 -13.16 6.27 -8.94
CA ALA A 303 -14.21 7.29 -8.88
C ALA A 303 -15.52 6.78 -9.49
N THR A 304 -15.40 5.86 -10.46
CA THR A 304 -16.54 5.26 -11.16
C THR A 304 -16.41 3.75 -11.23
N MET A 305 -17.54 3.09 -11.48
CA MET A 305 -17.63 1.65 -11.74
C MET A 305 -16.86 1.17 -12.98
N LYS A 306 -16.26 2.06 -13.79
CA LYS A 306 -15.43 1.66 -14.94
C LYS A 306 -13.95 1.68 -14.62
N GLU A 307 -13.58 2.26 -13.49
CA GLU A 307 -12.20 2.43 -13.05
C GLU A 307 -11.78 1.34 -12.07
N HIS A 308 -10.50 1.36 -11.74
CA HIS A 308 -9.88 0.46 -10.79
C HIS A 308 -9.13 1.26 -9.72
N ALA A 309 -8.98 0.65 -8.53
CA ALA A 309 -8.10 1.19 -7.53
C ALA A 309 -6.65 1.22 -8.05
N VAL A 310 -5.93 2.29 -7.73
CA VAL A 310 -4.51 2.49 -8.07
C VAL A 310 -3.70 2.56 -6.79
N PHE A 311 -2.54 1.91 -6.80
CA PHE A 311 -1.60 1.85 -5.69
C PHE A 311 -0.32 2.54 -6.13
N THR A 312 0.05 3.63 -5.46
CA THR A 312 1.19 4.44 -5.86
C THR A 312 2.17 4.57 -4.71
N PHE A 313 3.41 4.17 -4.96
CA PHE A 313 4.53 4.52 -4.11
C PHE A 313 5.06 5.90 -4.52
N ASN A 314 5.39 6.71 -3.54
CA ASN A 314 6.09 7.98 -3.74
C ASN A 314 7.12 8.14 -2.64
N GLN A 315 8.36 8.43 -3.04
CA GLN A 315 9.47 8.59 -2.14
C GLN A 315 9.28 9.74 -1.16
N ALA A 316 8.64 10.83 -1.60
CA ALA A 316 8.38 12.00 -0.77
C ALA A 316 7.37 11.73 0.36
N ASP A 317 6.58 10.66 0.24
CA ASP A 317 5.59 10.29 1.26
C ASP A 317 6.25 9.57 2.45
N GLN A 318 7.43 8.97 2.22
CA GLN A 318 8.13 8.16 3.23
C GLN A 318 8.83 9.01 4.29
N ARG A 319 8.99 8.44 5.48
CA ARG A 319 9.70 9.04 6.64
C ARG A 319 10.87 8.19 7.13
N VAL A 320 11.02 7.00 6.58
CA VAL A 320 12.12 6.07 6.84
C VAL A 320 12.60 5.51 5.52
N CYS A 321 13.84 5.02 5.50
CA CYS A 321 14.43 4.39 4.33
C CYS A 321 14.52 2.87 4.48
N PRO A 322 14.37 2.11 3.39
CA PRO A 322 14.70 0.68 3.40
C PRO A 322 16.21 0.46 3.63
N THR A 323 17.03 1.31 3.02
CA THR A 323 18.47 1.44 3.26
C THR A 323 18.83 2.92 3.26
N TYR A 324 19.67 3.34 4.21
CA TYR A 324 20.16 4.71 4.30
C TYR A 324 21.41 4.95 3.45
N PHE A 325 22.21 3.92 3.16
CA PHE A 325 23.43 4.04 2.37
C PHE A 325 23.51 2.98 1.27
N ASP A 326 23.90 3.40 0.06
CA ASP A 326 24.15 2.49 -1.06
C ASP A 326 25.50 1.77 -0.91
N SER A 327 26.46 2.42 -0.24
CA SER A 327 27.74 1.81 0.09
C SER A 327 28.42 2.50 1.27
N SER A 328 29.33 1.78 1.91
CA SER A 328 30.16 2.27 3.01
C SER A 328 31.53 1.59 2.96
N ARG A 329 32.60 2.36 3.25
CA ARG A 329 33.98 1.86 3.23
C ARG A 329 34.90 2.64 4.16
N TRP A 330 35.90 1.94 4.70
CA TRP A 330 36.95 2.57 5.50
C TRP A 330 38.04 3.21 4.62
N VAL A 331 38.52 4.38 5.04
CA VAL A 331 39.61 5.11 4.39
C VAL A 331 40.58 5.63 5.44
N LEU A 332 41.84 5.22 5.35
CA LEU A 332 42.90 5.76 6.20
C LEU A 332 43.37 7.12 5.64
N LYS A 333 43.21 8.19 6.43
CA LYS A 333 43.71 9.53 6.10
C LYS A 333 44.36 10.13 7.34
N GLU A 334 45.58 10.63 7.16
CA GLU A 334 46.36 11.28 8.25
C GLU A 334 46.47 10.39 9.50
N GLY A 335 46.62 9.07 9.31
CA GLY A 335 46.74 8.10 10.39
C GLY A 335 45.43 7.79 11.13
N LYS A 336 44.27 8.25 10.62
CA LYS A 336 42.95 7.99 11.21
C LYS A 336 41.98 7.34 10.21
N TRP A 337 41.12 6.44 10.69
CA TRP A 337 40.22 5.63 9.87
C TRP A 337 38.84 6.26 9.68
N TRP A 338 38.62 6.92 8.55
CA TRP A 338 37.33 7.52 8.18
C TRP A 338 36.36 6.49 7.62
N LEU A 339 35.09 6.57 8.01
CA LEU A 339 34.02 5.83 7.36
C LEU A 339 33.40 6.72 6.28
N VAL A 340 33.64 6.38 5.01
CA VAL A 340 33.06 7.08 3.86
C VAL A 340 31.81 6.34 3.41
N VAL A 341 30.68 7.05 3.38
CA VAL A 341 29.37 6.47 3.02
C VAL A 341 28.79 7.19 1.81
N THR A 342 28.11 6.47 0.94
CA THR A 342 27.30 7.03 -0.15
C THR A 342 25.83 6.96 0.26
N PRO A 343 25.17 8.10 0.53
CA PRO A 343 23.75 8.11 0.87
C PRO A 343 22.91 7.50 -0.25
N SER A 344 21.89 6.73 0.12
CA SER A 344 20.91 6.20 -0.84
C SER A 344 20.03 7.31 -1.42
N ALA A 345 19.38 7.02 -2.56
CA ALA A 345 18.37 7.91 -3.13
C ALA A 345 17.28 8.28 -2.10
N CYS A 346 16.81 7.30 -1.32
CA CYS A 346 15.88 7.53 -0.23
C CYS A 346 16.42 8.51 0.81
N SER A 347 17.65 8.31 1.29
CA SER A 347 18.28 9.18 2.30
C SER A 347 18.38 10.63 1.85
N GLN A 348 18.60 10.84 0.56
CA GLN A 348 18.67 12.18 -0.01
C GLN A 348 17.27 12.82 -0.14
N ALA A 349 16.24 12.01 -0.45
CA ALA A 349 14.89 12.47 -0.72
C ALA A 349 13.98 12.60 0.53
N VAL A 350 14.19 11.81 1.58
CA VAL A 350 13.28 11.71 2.74
C VAL A 350 13.15 13.04 3.47
N ALA A 351 11.92 13.53 3.69
CA ALA A 351 11.71 14.87 4.26
C ALA A 351 12.40 15.07 5.62
N LEU A 352 12.39 14.03 6.47
CA LEU A 352 13.09 14.01 7.76
C LEU A 352 14.02 12.82 7.83
N PHE A 353 15.32 13.10 7.85
CA PHE A 353 16.36 12.08 7.90
C PHE A 353 16.45 11.52 9.33
N ASN A 354 16.26 10.20 9.48
CA ASN A 354 16.39 9.53 10.76
C ASN A 354 17.84 9.08 10.97
N SER A 355 18.62 9.96 11.60
CA SER A 355 20.04 9.71 11.89
C SER A 355 20.29 8.53 12.83
N GLN A 356 19.34 8.21 13.71
CA GLN A 356 19.46 7.06 14.61
C GLN A 356 19.30 5.73 13.85
N ALA A 357 18.31 5.64 12.96
CA ALA A 357 18.13 4.48 12.10
C ALA A 357 19.32 4.29 11.14
N ALA A 358 19.78 5.38 10.52
CA ALA A 358 20.96 5.39 9.66
C ALA A 358 22.23 4.96 10.42
N SER A 359 22.44 5.46 11.64
CA SER A 359 23.57 5.06 12.49
C SER A 359 23.51 3.58 12.84
N LYS A 360 22.32 3.05 13.14
CA LYS A 360 22.11 1.63 13.42
C LYS A 360 22.47 0.74 12.21
N GLU A 361 22.13 1.17 11.00
CA GLU A 361 22.53 0.49 9.76
C GLU A 361 24.05 0.40 9.63
N LEU A 362 24.77 1.53 9.81
CA LEU A 362 26.23 1.54 9.76
C LEU A 362 26.87 0.71 10.88
N LEU A 363 26.33 0.75 12.09
CA LEU A 363 26.83 -0.06 13.21
C LEU A 363 26.58 -1.56 12.98
N ALA A 364 25.50 -1.94 12.31
CA ALA A 364 25.27 -3.34 11.94
C ALA A 364 26.28 -3.83 10.88
N LEU A 365 26.70 -2.94 9.97
CA LEU A 365 27.68 -3.26 8.93
C LEU A 365 29.13 -3.25 9.44
N HIS A 366 29.47 -2.28 10.30
CA HIS A 366 30.87 -1.93 10.62
C HIS A 366 31.18 -1.91 12.11
N GLY A 367 30.21 -2.15 12.99
CA GLY A 367 30.41 -2.00 14.45
C GLY A 367 31.40 -3.00 15.04
N ALA A 368 31.72 -4.08 14.32
CA ALA A 368 32.72 -5.07 14.71
C ALA A 368 34.11 -4.83 14.06
N ASP A 369 34.23 -3.83 13.18
CA ASP A 369 35.46 -3.56 12.44
C ASP A 369 36.52 -2.95 13.36
N ALA A 370 37.79 -3.35 13.19
CA ALA A 370 38.90 -2.85 13.99
C ALA A 370 39.15 -1.34 13.73
N GLU A 371 38.73 -0.84 12.58
CA GLU A 371 38.79 0.56 12.15
C GLU A 371 37.86 1.46 12.96
N PHE A 372 36.80 0.91 13.57
CA PHE A 372 35.92 1.66 14.46
C PHE A 372 36.63 2.03 15.79
N ASN A 373 37.73 1.35 16.12
CA ASN A 373 38.24 1.15 17.47
C ASN A 373 39.12 2.30 18.00
N ALA A 374 38.55 3.50 18.14
CA ALA A 374 39.23 4.67 18.72
C ALA A 374 38.49 5.32 19.93
N LEU A 375 37.20 5.03 20.13
CA LEU A 375 36.37 5.39 21.28
C LEU A 375 35.24 4.34 21.40
N ALA A 376 34.45 4.33 22.50
CA ALA A 376 33.28 3.46 22.60
C ALA A 376 32.37 3.63 21.36
N PRO A 377 31.93 2.53 20.70
CA PRO A 377 31.24 2.64 19.42
C PRO A 377 29.94 3.47 19.48
N GLY A 378 29.77 4.39 18.51
CA GLY A 378 28.44 4.94 18.17
C GLY A 378 28.00 6.23 18.85
N HIS A 379 28.85 6.92 19.63
CA HIS A 379 28.41 8.15 20.31
C HIS A 379 28.30 9.40 19.42
N SER A 380 28.96 9.45 18.26
CA SER A 380 28.95 10.64 17.37
C SER A 380 28.43 10.39 15.97
N ILE A 381 28.19 9.13 15.58
CA ILE A 381 27.80 8.79 14.21
C ILE A 381 26.41 9.34 13.90
N ALA A 382 25.44 9.19 14.81
CA ALA A 382 24.10 9.74 14.61
C ALA A 382 24.15 11.27 14.46
N GLU A 383 24.89 11.98 15.30
CA GLU A 383 25.00 13.45 15.28
C GLU A 383 25.73 13.94 14.02
N GLN A 384 26.80 13.25 13.61
CA GLN A 384 27.50 13.52 12.35
C GLN A 384 26.56 13.28 11.17
N LEU A 385 25.83 12.17 11.13
CA LEU A 385 24.86 11.87 10.08
C LEU A 385 23.73 12.89 10.03
N GLN A 386 23.21 13.31 11.19
CA GLN A 386 22.21 14.37 11.27
C GLN A 386 22.74 15.67 10.65
N CYS A 387 24.00 16.02 10.96
CA CYS A 387 24.64 17.21 10.42
C CYS A 387 24.86 17.10 8.90
N GLN A 388 25.40 15.97 8.43
CA GLN A 388 25.64 15.69 7.01
C GLN A 388 24.33 15.72 6.22
N ALA A 389 23.26 15.10 6.71
CA ALA A 389 21.95 15.13 6.08
C ALA A 389 21.27 16.50 6.09
N SER A 390 21.62 17.38 7.05
CA SER A 390 21.10 18.74 7.11
C SER A 390 21.85 19.73 6.22
N ARG A 391 23.17 19.57 6.07
CA ARG A 391 24.04 20.56 5.38
C ARG A 391 24.54 20.08 4.01
N TYR A 392 24.79 18.79 3.88
CA TYR A 392 25.46 18.15 2.75
C TYR A 392 24.62 17.05 2.12
N ARG A 393 23.29 17.17 2.19
CA ARG A 393 22.33 16.14 1.75
C ARG A 393 22.57 15.63 0.33
N SER A 394 22.86 16.53 -0.60
CA SER A 394 23.10 16.22 -2.01
C SER A 394 24.55 15.82 -2.33
N ALA A 395 25.43 15.77 -1.33
CA ALA A 395 26.79 15.31 -1.54
C ALA A 395 26.81 13.82 -1.90
N ALA A 396 27.65 13.46 -2.89
CA ALA A 396 27.79 12.07 -3.34
C ALA A 396 28.37 11.14 -2.25
N GLN A 397 29.13 11.69 -1.31
CA GLN A 397 29.74 10.96 -0.21
C GLN A 397 29.70 11.81 1.06
N TRP A 398 29.45 11.15 2.19
CA TRP A 398 29.65 11.71 3.53
C TRP A 398 30.85 11.05 4.19
N HIS A 399 31.61 11.86 4.90
CA HIS A 399 32.81 11.43 5.60
C HIS A 399 32.54 11.48 7.10
N LEU A 400 32.53 10.32 7.72
CA LEU A 400 32.28 10.16 9.15
C LEU A 400 33.59 9.83 9.85
N ALA A 401 33.75 10.41 11.04
CA ALA A 401 34.92 10.26 11.88
C ALA A 401 34.51 9.62 13.22
N PRO A 402 34.46 8.28 13.30
CA PRO A 402 33.96 7.57 14.49
C PRO A 402 34.77 7.83 15.77
N TRP A 403 36.03 8.27 15.65
CA TRP A 403 36.91 8.60 16.78
C TRP A 403 36.66 9.99 17.39
N ARG A 404 35.77 10.80 16.81
CA ARG A 404 35.40 12.11 17.36
C ARG A 404 34.25 11.92 18.35
N SER A 405 34.29 12.62 19.48
CA SER A 405 33.20 12.63 20.45
C SER A 405 32.33 13.87 20.25
N VAL A 406 31.02 13.72 20.48
CA VAL A 406 30.04 14.83 20.56
C VAL A 406 29.57 15.06 21.99
N GLU A 407 30.17 14.38 22.96
CA GLU A 407 29.80 14.52 24.37
C GLU A 407 29.97 15.98 24.82
N GLY A 408 28.89 16.55 25.37
CA GLY A 408 28.86 17.95 25.78
C GLY A 408 28.65 18.96 24.64
N LEU A 409 28.49 18.52 23.40
CA LEU A 409 28.19 19.39 22.25
C LEU A 409 26.70 19.37 21.88
N THR A 410 26.18 20.54 21.54
CA THR A 410 24.87 20.71 20.90
C THR A 410 24.97 20.48 19.39
N GLN A 411 23.84 20.17 18.74
CA GLN A 411 23.81 20.01 17.27
C GLN A 411 24.29 21.28 16.53
N ALA A 412 24.05 22.47 17.09
CA ALA A 412 24.56 23.72 16.54
C ALA A 412 26.09 23.81 16.61
N GLN A 413 26.72 23.29 17.67
CA GLN A 413 28.18 23.22 17.79
C GLN A 413 28.76 22.18 16.82
N VAL A 414 28.10 21.04 16.63
CA VAL A 414 28.49 20.04 15.61
C VAL A 414 28.40 20.64 14.20
N LEU A 415 27.35 21.41 13.90
CA LEU A 415 27.19 22.13 12.63
C LEU A 415 28.25 23.22 12.43
N ALA A 416 28.64 23.92 13.49
CA ALA A 416 29.70 24.93 13.45
C ALA A 416 31.08 24.32 13.20
N ALA A 417 31.30 23.07 13.62
CA ALA A 417 32.50 22.27 13.36
C ALA A 417 32.46 21.53 12.02
N ASP A 418 31.61 21.95 11.08
CA ASP A 418 31.47 21.37 9.75
C ASP A 418 31.14 19.86 9.75
N CYS A 419 30.29 19.44 10.69
CA CYS A 419 29.94 18.04 10.90
C CYS A 419 31.12 17.15 11.31
N GLN A 420 32.22 17.74 11.77
CA GLN A 420 33.42 17.06 12.28
C GLN A 420 33.78 17.55 13.69
N PRO A 421 32.93 17.21 14.69
CA PRO A 421 33.02 17.72 16.07
C PRO A 421 34.33 17.37 16.81
#